data_AF-A0A8D2I6T7-F1
#
_entry.id   AF-A0A8D2I6T7-F1
#
_cell.length_a   1.000
_cell.length_b   1.000
_cell.length_c   1.000
_cell.angle_alpha   90.00
_cell.angle_beta   90.00
_cell.angle_gamma   90.00
#
_symmetry.space_group_name_H-M   'P 1'
#
loop_
_entity.id
_entity.type
_entity.pdbx_description
1 polymer ?
#
loop_
_entity_poly.entity_id
_entity_poly.type
_entity_poly.pdbx_seq_one_letter_code
_entity_poly.pdbx_strand_id
1 'polypeptide(L)' 'MAGRRALHFVFKVGNRFQTTHFFRDVLGMKVLRHEEFEEGCKAACNGRDILGSHHSFRILPLSLI' A
#
# COMPACT_ATOMS: atom_id res chain seq x y z
N MET A 1 -13.53 -26.37 -0.42
CA MET A 1 -12.30 -25.85 0.22
C MET A 1 -12.18 -24.38 -0.14
N ALA A 2 -12.11 -23.48 0.84
CA ALA A 2 -11.74 -22.09 0.54
C ALA A 2 -10.24 -22.08 0.20
N GLY A 3 -9.92 -21.86 -1.08
CA GLY A 3 -8.54 -21.74 -1.54
C GLY A 3 -7.85 -20.57 -0.85
N ARG A 4 -6.63 -20.79 -0.33
CA ARG A 4 -5.84 -19.70 0.25
C ARG A 4 -5.32 -18.83 -0.91
N ARG A 5 -5.59 -17.53 -0.86
CA ARG A 5 -5.11 -16.55 -1.85
C ARG A 5 -4.29 -15.47 -1.16
N ALA A 6 -3.10 -15.19 -1.70
CA ALA A 6 -2.30 -14.05 -1.26
C ALA A 6 -3.09 -12.75 -1.52
N LEU A 7 -3.12 -11.86 -0.52
CA LEU A 7 -3.95 -10.66 -0.57
C LEU A 7 -3.20 -9.43 -1.09
N HIS A 8 -2.05 -9.10 -0.49
CA HIS A 8 -1.26 -7.91 -0.83
C HIS A 8 0.14 -7.98 -0.21
N PHE A 9 1.05 -7.19 -0.76
CA PHE A 9 2.35 -6.87 -0.18
C PHE A 9 2.34 -5.47 0.42
N VAL A 10 3.20 -5.23 1.42
CA VAL A 10 3.37 -3.94 2.07
C VAL A 10 4.76 -3.41 1.74
N PHE A 11 4.82 -2.17 1.25
CA PHE A 11 6.06 -1.50 0.86
C PHE A 11 6.27 -0.26 1.72
N LYS A 12 7.51 -0.02 2.16
CA LYS A 12 7.92 1.28 2.71
C LYS A 12 8.26 2.21 1.54
N VAL A 13 7.69 3.40 1.55
CA VAL A 13 7.78 4.35 0.43
C VAL A 13 8.47 5.61 0.90
N GLY A 14 9.55 6.01 0.22
CA GLY A 14 10.23 7.29 0.47
C GLY A 14 9.56 8.47 -0.20
N ASN A 15 9.33 8.40 -1.52
CA ASN A 15 8.70 9.46 -2.30
C ASN A 15 7.31 9.05 -2.79
N ARG A 16 6.27 9.63 -2.16
CA ARG A 16 4.86 9.32 -2.48
C ARG A 16 4.45 9.71 -3.90
N PHE A 17 4.97 10.80 -4.46
CA PHE A 17 4.57 11.27 -5.78
C PHE A 17 5.09 10.34 -6.88
N GLN A 18 6.38 9.99 -6.82
CA GLN A 18 6.97 9.06 -7.78
C GLN A 18 6.33 7.67 -7.68
N THR A 19 6.02 7.23 -6.46
CA THR A 19 5.41 5.92 -6.22
C THR A 19 3.98 5.84 -6.74
N THR A 20 3.18 6.89 -6.53
CA THR A 20 1.82 6.97 -7.08
C THR A 20 1.85 7.01 -8.61
N HIS A 21 2.76 7.78 -9.22
CA HIS A 21 2.95 7.78 -10.68
C HIS A 21 3.34 6.40 -11.21
N PHE A 22 4.31 5.73 -10.56
CA PHE A 22 4.74 4.40 -10.98
C PHE A 22 3.60 3.38 -10.94
N PHE A 23 2.87 3.31 -9.82
CA PHE A 23 1.78 2.34 -9.70
C PHE A 23 0.59 2.66 -10.61
N ARG A 24 0.22 3.94 -10.77
CA ARG A 24 -0.94 4.34 -11.57
C ARG A 24 -0.63 4.36 -13.06
N ASP A 25 0.43 5.06 -13.45
CA ASP A 25 0.68 5.45 -14.85
C ASP A 25 1.60 4.45 -15.56
N VAL A 26 2.53 3.80 -14.84
CA VAL A 26 3.43 2.79 -15.43
C VAL A 26 2.84 1.38 -15.33
N LEU A 27 2.35 1.00 -14.15
CA LEU A 27 1.81 -0.34 -13.92
C LEU A 27 0.30 -0.44 -14.19
N GLY A 28 -0.39 0.67 -14.43
CA GLY A 28 -1.83 0.66 -14.67
C GLY A 28 -2.61 0.09 -13.49
N MET A 29 -2.21 0.39 -12.25
CA MET A 29 -2.92 -0.04 -11.05
C MET A 29 -3.87 1.06 -10.55
N LYS A 30 -4.85 0.68 -9.73
CA LYS A 30 -5.80 1.61 -9.11
C LYS A 30 -5.54 1.73 -7.62
N VAL A 31 -5.64 2.96 -7.11
CA VAL A 31 -5.70 3.22 -5.68
C VAL A 31 -7.05 2.70 -5.19
N LEU A 32 -7.03 1.77 -4.23
CA LEU A 32 -8.25 1.21 -3.64
C LEU A 32 -8.66 1.93 -2.37
N ARG A 33 -7.68 2.25 -1.52
CA ARG A 33 -7.91 3.00 -0.28
C ARG A 33 -6.63 3.74 0.12
N HIS A 34 -6.83 4.90 0.74
CA HIS A 34 -5.79 5.70 1.34
C HIS A 34 -6.20 5.99 2.78
N GLU A 35 -5.34 5.61 3.72
CA GLU A 35 -5.56 5.81 5.15
C GLU A 35 -4.39 6.60 5.71
N GLU A 36 -4.72 7.67 6.44
CA GLU A 36 -3.77 8.47 7.20
C GLU A 36 -3.92 8.10 8.68
N PHE A 37 -2.81 7.93 9.39
CA PHE A 37 -2.80 7.56 10.79
C PHE A 37 -1.97 8.58 11.58
N GLU A 38 -2.47 9.09 12.71
CA GLU A 38 -1.67 9.95 13.60
C GLU A 38 -0.47 9.20 14.23
N GLU A 39 -0.60 7.89 14.40
CA GLU A 39 0.43 7.00 14.92
C GLU A 39 0.63 5.83 13.95
N GLY A 40 1.82 5.23 13.95
CA GLY A 40 2.15 4.04 13.16
C GLY A 40 1.05 2.96 13.12
N CYS A 41 0.95 2.22 12.02
CA CYS A 41 -0.11 1.23 11.86
C CYS A 41 -0.09 0.18 13.01
N LYS A 42 -1.14 0.16 13.85
CA LYS A 42 -1.28 -0.72 15.03
C LYS A 42 -1.13 -2.21 14.72
N ALA A 43 -1.43 -2.62 13.49
CA ALA A 43 -1.29 -4.01 13.05
C ALA A 43 0.17 -4.45 12.85
N ALA A 44 1.15 -3.55 13.02
CA ALA A 44 2.59 -3.77 12.79
C ALA A 44 2.95 -4.31 11.38
N CYS A 45 1.98 -4.38 10.47
CA CYS A 45 2.14 -4.90 9.12
C CYS A 45 3.01 -3.99 8.23
N ASN A 46 3.18 -2.72 8.63
CA ASN A 46 4.06 -1.75 7.97
C ASN A 46 5.50 -1.75 8.56
N GLY A 47 5.78 -2.64 9.52
CA GLY A 47 7.06 -2.72 10.24
C GLY A 47 7.25 -1.60 11.28
N ARG A 48 8.41 -1.58 11.95
CA ARG A 48 8.76 -0.53 12.93
C ARG A 48 8.84 0.85 12.25
N ASP A 49 8.15 1.83 12.82
CA ASP A 49 8.19 3.22 12.41
C ASP A 49 9.50 3.87 12.87
N ILE A 50 10.48 3.90 11.99
CA ILE A 50 11.73 4.65 12.15
C ILE A 50 11.71 5.97 11.37
N LEU A 51 10.68 6.20 10.54
CA LEU A 51 10.61 7.32 9.59
C LEU A 51 9.24 8.02 9.55
N GLY A 52 8.32 7.73 10.47
CA GLY A 52 7.02 8.42 10.55
C GLY A 52 6.12 8.19 9.34
N SER A 53 5.97 6.93 8.89
CA SER A 53 5.18 6.64 7.70
C SER A 53 3.68 6.52 8.06
N HIS A 54 3.05 7.67 8.24
CA HIS A 54 1.65 7.84 8.62
C HIS A 54 0.64 7.53 7.50
N HIS A 55 1.10 7.28 6.27
CA HIS A 55 0.24 7.03 5.12
C HIS A 55 0.33 5.57 4.66
N SER A 56 -0.84 4.93 4.54
CA SER A 56 -0.98 3.58 3.98
C SER A 56 -1.77 3.64 2.68
N PHE A 57 -1.19 3.13 1.60
CA PHE A 57 -1.84 3.00 0.31
C PHE A 57 -2.09 1.52 0.01
N ARG A 58 -3.36 1.14 -0.25
CA ARG A 58 -3.63 -0.13 -0.91
C ARG A 58 -3.83 0.11 -2.40
N ILE A 59 -3.03 -0.58 -3.20
CA ILE A 59 -3.07 -0.53 -4.64
C ILE A 59 -3.27 -1.97 -5.14
N LEU A 60 -4.18 -2.19 -6.11
CA LEU A 60 -4.35 -3.48 -6.76
C LEU A 60 -4.28 -3.35 -8.29
N PRO A 61 -3.78 -4.40 -8.97
CA PRO A 61 -3.78 -4.43 -10.42
C PRO A 61 -5.24 -4.44 -10.91
N LEU A 62 -5.49 -3.77 -12.04
CA LEU A 62 -6.85 -3.70 -12.61
C LEU A 62 -7.47 -5.09 -12.84
N SER A 63 -6.66 -6.11 -13.09
CA SER A 63 -7.09 -7.49 -13.32
C SER A 63 -7.66 -8.20 -12.08
N LEU A 64 -7.54 -7.60 -10.89
CA LEU A 64 -8.03 -8.15 -9.62
C LEU A 64 -9.20 -7.35 -9.03
N ILE A 65 -9.73 -6.35 -9.76
CA ILE A 65 -10.95 -5.60 -9.45
C ILE A 65 -12.08 -6.17 -10.29
#